data_AF-A0A8C5TYK3-F1
#
_entry.id   AF-A0A8C5TYK3-F1
#
_cell.length_a   1.000
_cell.length_b   1.000
_cell.length_c   1.000
_cell.angle_alpha   90.00
_cell.angle_beta   90.00
_cell.angle_gamma   90.00
#
_symmetry.space_group_name_H-M   'P 1'
#
loop_
_entity.id
_entity.type
_entity.pdbx_description
1 polymer ?
#
loop_
_entity_poly.entity_id
_entity_poly.type
_entity_poly.pdbx_seq_one_letter_code
_entity_poly.pdbx_strand_id
1 'polypeptide(L)'
;MRSLLALLIVTLALAVLCCCEKGKGTSLQEGSQSIKIKKEVANTFVKRKKRSSPYEWYYEYYKSPMEQMHERCENYPPCDYLSDQIGFSLAYNRFFGRY
;
A
#
# COMPACT_ATOMS: atom_id res chain seq x y z
N MET A 1 -27.27 -5.03 -46.27
CA MET A 1 -28.03 -5.68 -45.17
C MET A 1 -27.59 -7.13 -44.90
N ARG A 2 -27.55 -8.03 -45.90
CA ARG A 2 -27.19 -9.46 -45.68
C ARG A 2 -25.73 -9.70 -45.25
N SER A 3 -24.78 -8.90 -45.74
CA SER A 3 -23.35 -9.00 -45.38
C SER A 3 -23.06 -8.64 -43.91
N LEU A 4 -23.77 -7.63 -43.38
CA LEU A 4 -23.63 -7.22 -41.97
C LEU A 4 -24.19 -8.28 -41.02
N LEU A 5 -25.28 -8.95 -41.40
CA LEU A 5 -25.83 -10.06 -40.64
C LEU A 5 -24.87 -11.25 -40.63
N ALA A 6 -24.21 -11.56 -41.76
CA ALA A 6 -23.21 -12.62 -41.83
C ALA A 6 -22.01 -12.34 -40.90
N LEU A 7 -21.52 -11.10 -40.85
CA LEU A 7 -20.43 -10.71 -39.95
C LEU A 7 -20.80 -10.82 -38.46
N LEU A 8 -22.04 -10.45 -38.10
CA LEU A 8 -22.53 -10.60 -36.73
C LEU A 8 -22.64 -12.07 -36.30
N ILE A 9 -23.08 -12.95 -37.20
CA ILE A 9 -23.21 -14.39 -36.88
C ILE A 9 -21.82 -15.04 -36.71
N VAL A 10 -20.85 -14.66 -37.54
CA VAL A 10 -19.46 -15.17 -37.46
C VAL A 10 -18.77 -14.72 -36.16
N THR A 11 -18.94 -13.45 -35.78
CA THR A 11 -18.37 -12.93 -34.52
C THR A 11 -19.01 -13.57 -33.29
N LEU A 12 -20.32 -13.84 -33.32
CA LEU A 12 -21.00 -14.55 -32.23
C LEU A 12 -20.52 -16.02 -32.12
N ALA A 13 -20.32 -16.70 -33.25
CA ALA A 13 -19.80 -18.07 -33.26
C ALA A 13 -18.38 -18.15 -32.69
N LEU A 14 -17.51 -17.21 -33.05
CA LEU A 14 -16.14 -17.11 -32.51
C LEU A 14 -16.14 -16.86 -31.00
N ALA A 15 -17.06 -16.04 -30.49
CA ALA A 15 -17.18 -15.78 -29.05
C ALA A 15 -17.57 -17.05 -28.26
N VAL A 16 -18.47 -17.88 -28.80
CA VAL A 16 -18.90 -19.14 -28.15
C VAL A 16 -17.76 -20.17 -28.11
N LEU A 17 -16.96 -20.27 -29.18
CA LEU A 17 -15.77 -21.15 -29.18
C LEU A 17 -14.70 -20.68 -28.19
N CYS A 18 -14.50 -19.37 -28.05
CA CYS A 18 -13.51 -18.80 -27.13
C CYS A 18 -13.90 -18.96 -25.64
N CYS A 19 -15.19 -19.07 -25.33
CA CYS A 19 -15.67 -19.27 -23.96
C CYS A 19 -15.66 -20.72 -23.46
N CYS A 20 -15.36 -21.70 -24.33
CA CYS A 20 -15.39 -23.13 -23.97
C CYS A 20 -14.04 -23.73 -23.53
N GLU A 21 -12.94 -22.98 -23.54
CA GLU A 21 -11.72 -23.38 -22.82
C GLU A 21 -11.81 -23.01 -21.34
N LYS A 22 -12.87 -23.47 -20.67
CA LYS A 22 -12.81 -23.71 -19.23
C LYS A 22 -12.00 -24.98 -19.05
N GLY A 23 -10.68 -24.82 -19.10
CA GLY A 23 -9.74 -25.83 -18.64
C GLY A 23 -10.28 -26.40 -17.33
N LYS A 24 -10.30 -27.74 -17.26
CA LYS A 24 -10.58 -28.48 -16.03
C LYS A 24 -9.54 -28.05 -15.01
N GLY A 25 -9.80 -26.94 -14.33
CA GLY A 25 -9.23 -26.65 -13.04
C GLY A 25 -9.80 -27.74 -12.16
N THR A 26 -9.06 -28.84 -12.04
CA THR A 26 -9.20 -29.78 -10.95
C THR A 26 -9.46 -28.95 -9.73
N SER A 27 -10.68 -29.09 -9.21
CA SER A 27 -11.11 -28.56 -7.94
C SER A 27 -9.93 -28.62 -6.97
N LEU A 28 -9.31 -27.48 -6.71
CA LEU A 28 -8.42 -27.28 -5.57
C LEU A 28 -9.34 -27.23 -4.34
N GLN A 29 -10.05 -28.33 -4.13
CA GLN A 29 -10.89 -28.61 -2.99
C GLN A 29 -10.19 -29.68 -2.16
N GLU A 30 -8.87 -29.53 -2.03
CA GLU A 30 -8.07 -30.25 -1.07
C GLU A 30 -7.71 -29.28 0.05
N GLY A 31 -8.54 -29.34 1.10
CA GLY A 31 -8.07 -29.10 2.45
C GLY A 31 -7.60 -27.69 2.76
N SER A 32 -8.50 -26.71 2.74
CA SER A 32 -8.45 -25.63 3.75
C SER A 32 -8.83 -26.17 5.13
N GLN A 33 -8.24 -27.31 5.54
CA GLN A 33 -8.06 -27.61 6.94
C GLN A 33 -7.08 -26.56 7.44
N SER A 34 -7.59 -25.50 8.04
CA SER A 34 -6.77 -24.49 8.70
C SER A 34 -5.79 -25.22 9.63
N ILE A 35 -4.51 -25.28 9.27
CA ILE A 35 -3.48 -25.88 10.12
C ILE A 35 -3.37 -24.96 11.34
N LYS A 36 -4.13 -25.29 12.40
CA LYS A 36 -4.11 -24.55 13.67
C LYS A 36 -2.88 -24.99 14.44
N ILE A 37 -1.79 -24.26 14.25
CA ILE A 37 -0.54 -24.47 14.98
C ILE A 37 -0.72 -23.93 16.41
N LYS A 38 -0.32 -24.72 17.41
CA LYS A 38 -0.34 -24.26 18.80
C LYS A 38 0.62 -23.06 18.99
N LYS A 39 0.28 -22.14 19.88
CA LYS A 39 1.05 -20.90 20.11
C LYS A 39 2.52 -21.18 20.46
N GLU A 40 2.77 -22.26 21.21
CA GLU A 40 4.10 -22.67 21.63
C GLU A 40 4.95 -23.08 20.43
N VAL A 41 4.35 -23.84 19.51
CA VAL A 41 4.99 -24.29 18.27
C VAL A 41 5.19 -23.10 17.33
N ALA A 42 4.22 -22.19 17.23
CA ALA A 42 4.36 -20.97 16.43
C ALA A 42 5.49 -20.06 16.94
N ASN A 43 5.68 -19.94 18.25
CA ASN A 43 6.74 -19.10 18.83
C ASN A 43 8.17 -19.63 18.56
N THR A 44 8.35 -20.90 18.17
CA THR A 44 9.69 -21.43 17.85
C THR A 44 10.21 -20.89 16.52
N PHE A 45 9.32 -20.63 15.56
CA PHE A 45 9.69 -20.15 14.22
C PHE A 45 9.21 -18.73 13.92
N VAL A 46 8.17 -18.23 14.58
CA VAL A 46 7.72 -16.84 14.50
C VAL A 46 8.47 -16.02 15.54
N LYS A 47 9.64 -15.48 15.17
CA LYS A 47 10.29 -14.45 15.97
C LYS A 47 9.56 -13.13 15.77
N ARG A 48 8.84 -12.66 16.79
CA ARG A 48 8.28 -11.30 16.80
C ARG A 48 9.43 -10.31 16.73
N LYS A 49 9.53 -9.56 15.62
CA LYS A 49 10.44 -8.40 15.55
C LYS A 49 10.06 -7.45 16.68
N LYS A 50 11.01 -7.14 17.56
CA LYS A 50 10.81 -6.19 18.67
C LYS A 50 10.34 -4.87 18.04
N ARG A 51 9.15 -4.40 18.42
CA ARG A 51 8.53 -3.22 17.82
C ARG A 51 9.33 -1.95 18.09
N SER A 52 9.98 -1.90 19.25
CA SER A 52 10.77 -0.74 19.66
C SER A 52 12.27 -1.04 19.58
N SER A 53 13.00 -0.16 18.91
CA SER A 53 14.45 -0.16 18.95
C SER A 53 14.91 0.46 20.28
N PRO A 54 15.92 -0.09 20.98
CA PRO A 54 16.50 0.57 22.14
C PRO A 54 17.06 1.97 21.84
N TYR A 55 17.19 2.37 20.58
CA TYR A 55 17.67 3.68 20.15
C TYR A 55 16.56 4.65 19.74
N GLU A 56 15.30 4.22 19.77
CA GLU A 56 14.17 5.05 19.35
C GLU A 56 14.02 6.30 20.23
N TRP A 57 14.16 6.14 21.56
CA TRP A 57 14.19 7.26 22.51
C TRP A 57 15.33 8.25 22.23
N TYR A 58 16.47 7.76 21.71
CA TYR A 58 17.63 8.61 21.41
C TYR A 58 17.34 9.51 20.21
N TYR A 59 16.71 8.98 19.16
CA TYR A 59 16.31 9.78 17.99
C TYR A 59 15.18 10.76 18.30
N GLU A 60 14.25 10.40 19.19
CA GLU A 60 13.20 11.31 19.66
C GLU A 60 13.77 12.47 20.50
N TYR A 61 14.81 12.19 21.31
CA TYR A 61 15.41 13.22 22.17
C TYR A 61 16.40 14.11 21.41
N TYR A 62 17.24 13.50 20.56
CA TYR A 62 18.29 14.18 19.81
C TYR A 62 17.86 14.42 18.36
N LYS A 63 16.82 15.25 18.20
CA LYS A 63 16.35 15.69 16.89
C LYS A 63 17.32 16.67 16.26
N SER A 64 17.59 16.49 14.97
CA SER A 64 18.39 17.45 14.21
C SER A 64 17.68 18.81 14.15
N PRO A 65 18.41 19.93 13.98
CA PRO A 65 17.77 21.24 13.80
C PRO A 65 16.71 21.24 12.68
N MET A 66 16.98 20.51 11.58
CA MET A 66 16.05 20.36 10.46
C MET A 66 14.77 19.62 10.82
N GLU A 67 14.88 18.58 11.65
CA GLU A 67 13.74 17.81 12.15
C GLU A 67 12.87 18.68 13.07
N GLN A 68 13.51 19.45 13.97
CA GLN A 68 12.79 20.37 14.85
C GLN A 68 12.04 21.45 14.07
N MET A 69 12.58 21.89 12.94
CA MET A 69 11.91 22.83 12.05
C MET A 69 10.72 22.17 11.35
N HIS A 70 10.87 20.93 10.85
CA HIS A 70 9.76 20.18 10.24
C HIS A 70 8.62 19.99 11.24
N GLU A 71 8.93 19.46 12.42
CA GLU A 71 7.92 19.24 13.46
C GLU A 71 7.23 20.54 13.86
N ARG A 72 7.95 21.67 13.90
CA ARG A 72 7.31 22.96 14.17
C ARG A 72 6.30 23.35 13.09
N CYS A 73 6.60 23.07 11.81
CA CYS A 73 5.69 23.34 10.71
C CYS A 73 4.49 22.39 10.72
N GLU A 74 4.71 21.09 10.94
CA GLU A 74 3.66 20.08 11.06
C GLU A 74 2.71 20.38 12.23
N ASN A 75 3.26 20.86 13.36
CA ASN A 75 2.47 21.29 14.51
C ASN A 75 1.70 22.60 14.28
N TYR A 76 1.94 23.31 13.17
CA TYR A 76 1.24 24.53 12.81
C TYR A 76 0.46 24.33 11.50
N PRO A 77 -0.85 24.00 11.55
CA PRO A 77 -1.62 23.59 10.38
C PRO A 77 -1.54 24.52 9.16
N PRO A 78 -1.44 25.86 9.31
CA PRO A 78 -1.24 26.73 8.15
C PRO A 78 0.11 26.55 7.45
N CYS A 79 1.18 26.22 8.18
CA CYS A 79 2.47 25.87 7.60
C CYS A 79 2.43 24.50 6.96
N ASP A 80 1.89 23.51 7.67
CA ASP A 80 1.75 22.12 7.19
C ASP A 80 1.05 22.07 5.82
N TYR A 81 -0.17 22.62 5.73
CA TYR A 81 -0.95 22.66 4.49
C TYR A 81 -0.27 23.44 3.35
N LEU A 82 0.46 24.50 3.68
CA LEU A 82 1.18 25.28 2.69
C LEU A 82 2.44 24.52 2.21
N SER A 83 3.09 23.78 3.10
CA SER A 83 4.30 23.01 2.81
C SER A 83 4.05 21.93 1.77
N ASP A 84 2.85 21.34 1.76
CA ASP A 84 2.40 20.39 0.74
C ASP A 84 2.30 21.00 -0.67
N GLN A 85 2.09 22.33 -0.76
CA GLN A 85 1.86 23.02 -2.04
C GLN A 85 3.13 23.64 -2.61
N ILE A 86 3.93 24.31 -1.76
CA ILE A 86 5.09 25.09 -2.19
C ILE A 86 6.42 24.52 -1.67
N GLY A 87 6.38 23.45 -0.89
CA GLY A 87 7.53 22.86 -0.24
C GLY A 87 7.85 23.48 1.13
N PHE A 88 8.50 22.67 1.97
CA PHE A 88 8.80 22.99 3.36
C PHE A 88 9.61 24.29 3.53
N SER A 89 10.71 24.48 2.79
CA SER A 89 11.57 25.66 2.97
C SER A 89 10.83 26.98 2.71
N LEU A 90 9.99 27.03 1.67
CA LEU A 90 9.20 28.22 1.34
C LEU A 90 8.07 28.45 2.34
N ALA A 91 7.35 27.39 2.74
CA ALA A 91 6.29 27.47 3.73
C ALA A 91 6.83 27.87 5.11
N TYR A 92 7.93 27.24 5.55
CA TYR A 92 8.59 27.55 6.81
C TYR A 92 9.07 29.01 6.85
N ASN A 93 9.74 29.48 5.80
CA ASN A 93 10.18 30.88 5.70
C ASN A 93 9.03 31.88 5.79
N ARG A 94 7.85 31.53 5.24
CA ARG A 94 6.68 32.41 5.26
C ARG A 94 6.12 32.62 6.66
N PHE A 95 6.16 31.61 7.53
CA PHE A 95 5.54 31.65 8.86
C PHE A 95 6.54 31.90 9.99
N PHE A 96 7.73 31.31 9.90
CA PHE A 96 8.73 31.32 10.97
C PHE A 96 9.98 32.14 10.62
N GLY A 97 10.08 32.65 9.39
CA GLY A 97 11.27 33.36 8.93
C GLY A 97 12.44 32.40 8.67
N ARG A 98 13.67 32.90 8.77
CA ARG A 98 14.89 32.28 8.21
C ARG A 98 14.97 30.76 8.43
N TYR A 99 14.86 30.08 7.30
CA TYR A 99 15.34 28.73 7.01
C TYR A 99 16.86 28.71 6.80
#